data_AF-A0A2S5LJ38-F1
#
_entry.id   AF-A0A2S5LJ38-F1
#
_cell.length_a   1.000
_cell.length_b   1.000
_cell.length_c   1.000
_cell.angle_alpha   90.00
_cell.angle_beta   90.00
_cell.angle_gamma   90.00
#
_symmetry.space_group_name_H-M   'P 1'
#
loop_
_entity.id
_entity.type
_entity.pdbx_description
1 polymer ?
#
loop_
_entity_poly.entity_id
_entity_poly.type
_entity_poly.pdbx_seq_one_letter_code
_entity_poly.pdbx_strand_id
1 'polypeptide(L)' 'PLVGMIGTCQAAEALKILMGIGDSLQGRLLLLDALSMEWRTIKLSKDPACTVCGH' A
#
# COMPACT_ATOMS: atom_id res chain seq x y z
N PRO A 1 -5.56 3.99 -18.04
CA PRO A 1 -6.00 2.82 -17.24
C PRO A 1 -5.18 2.63 -15.94
N LEU A 2 -3.86 2.82 -15.97
CA LEU A 2 -2.96 2.58 -14.83
C LEU A 2 -3.43 3.24 -13.52
N VAL A 3 -3.69 4.56 -13.53
CA VAL A 3 -4.16 5.28 -12.33
C VAL A 3 -5.51 4.76 -11.81
N GLY A 4 -6.37 4.21 -12.67
CA GLY A 4 -7.61 3.58 -12.28
C GLY A 4 -7.41 2.25 -11.54
N MET A 5 -6.40 1.47 -11.93
CA MET A 5 -6.01 0.25 -11.21
C MET A 5 -5.51 0.58 -9.81
N ILE A 6 -4.63 1.58 -9.70
CA ILE A 6 -4.13 2.06 -8.40
C ILE A 6 -5.27 2.59 -7.52
N GLY A 7 -6.16 3.42 -8.08
CA GLY A 7 -7.31 3.97 -7.36
C GLY A 7 -8.28 2.88 -6.89
N THR A 8 -8.52 1.85 -7.70
CA THR A 8 -9.38 0.73 -7.31
C THR A 8 -8.75 -0.10 -6.19
N CYS A 9 -7.43 -0.35 -6.25
CA CYS A 9 -6.71 -0.99 -5.14
C CYS A 9 -6.79 -0.15 -3.85
N GLN A 10 -6.66 1.17 -3.93
CA GLN A 10 -6.82 2.07 -2.78
C GLN A 10 -8.22 2.03 -2.20
N ALA A 11 -9.25 2.05 -3.05
CA ALA A 11 -10.65 1.94 -2.61
C ALA A 11 -10.93 0.61 -1.90
N ALA A 12 -10.42 -0.51 -2.45
CA ALA A 12 -10.53 -1.81 -1.82
C ALA A 12 -9.81 -1.87 -0.46
N GLU A 13 -8.62 -1.28 -0.33
CA GLU A 13 -7.90 -1.20 0.94
C GLU A 13 -8.65 -0.35 1.98
N ALA A 14 -9.20 0.80 1.57
CA ALA A 14 -10.01 1.64 2.44
C ALA A 14 -11.22 0.87 3.00
N LEU A 15 -11.91 0.13 2.13
CA LEU A 15 -13.04 -0.72 2.51
C LEU A 15 -12.65 -1.80 3.52
N LYS A 16 -11.53 -2.52 3.30
CA LYS A 16 -11.02 -3.51 4.25
C LYS A 16 -10.78 -2.92 5.63
N ILE A 17 -10.12 -1.76 5.69
CA ILE A 17 -9.82 -1.06 6.95
C ILE A 17 -11.11 -0.65 7.65
N LEU A 18 -12.06 -0.03 6.94
CA LEU A 18 -13.32 0.46 7.52
C LEU A 18 -14.20 -0.66 8.06
N MET A 19 -14.21 -1.82 7.39
CA MET A 19 -15.01 -2.97 7.80
C MET A 19 -14.30 -3.90 8.79
N GLY A 20 -13.00 -3.71 9.02
CA GLY A 20 -12.19 -4.60 9.86
C GLY A 20 -12.07 -6.01 9.30
N ILE A 21 -12.01 -6.16 7.96
CA ILE A 21 -11.95 -7.47 7.29
C ILE A 21 -10.65 -7.64 6.49
N GLY A 22 -10.21 -8.90 6.38
CA GLY A 22 -8.99 -9.28 5.67
C GLY A 22 -7.72 -8.69 6.29
N ASP A 23 -6.61 -8.83 5.58
CA ASP A 23 -5.31 -8.32 6.03
C ASP A 23 -5.02 -6.95 5.41
N SER A 24 -4.74 -5.95 6.26
CA SER A 24 -4.35 -4.61 5.80
C SER A 24 -2.98 -4.63 5.13
N LEU A 25 -2.83 -3.87 4.05
CA LEU A 25 -1.56 -3.60 3.37
C LEU A 25 -0.67 -2.60 4.13
N GLN A 26 -1.05 -2.15 5.33
CA GLN A 26 -0.24 -1.25 6.16
C GLN A 26 1.20 -1.76 6.33
N GLY A 27 2.16 -0.83 6.29
CA GLY A 27 3.59 -1.15 6.38
C GLY A 27 4.15 -1.82 5.13
N ARG A 28 3.45 -1.76 4.00
CA ARG A 28 3.92 -2.26 2.70
C ARG A 28 3.81 -1.20 1.63
N LEU A 29 4.83 -1.12 0.77
CA LEU A 29 4.80 -0.37 -0.48
C LEU A 29 4.56 -1.35 -1.62
N LEU A 30 3.44 -1.18 -2.32
CA LEU A 30 3.11 -1.96 -3.52
C LEU A 30 3.54 -1.15 -4.75
N LEU A 31 4.32 -1.77 -5.62
CA LEU A 31 4.79 -1.22 -6.87
C LEU A 31 4.17 -2.03 -8.02
N LEU A 32 3.48 -1.33 -8.92
CA LEU A 32 3.01 -1.91 -10.19
C LEU A 32 3.95 -1.45 -11.30
N ASP A 33 4.70 -2.39 -11.87
CA ASP A 33 5.33 -2.18 -13.17
C ASP A 33 4.29 -2.48 -14.26
N ALA A 34 3.82 -1.44 -14.92
CA ALA A 34 2.76 -1.54 -15.93
C ALA A 34 3.24 -2.09 -17.28
N LEU A 35 4.55 -2.12 -17.55
CA LEU A 35 5.08 -2.65 -18.81
C LEU A 35 5.19 -4.17 -18.75
N SER A 36 5.66 -4.70 -17.62
CA SER A 36 5.73 -6.14 -17.35
C SER A 36 4.47 -6.71 -16.70
N MET A 37 3.57 -5.84 -16.23
CA MET A 37 2.37 -6.20 -15.46
C MET A 37 2.68 -6.96 -14.16
N GLU A 38 3.80 -6.62 -13.52
CA GLU A 38 4.23 -7.26 -12.28
C GLU A 38 3.93 -6.40 -11.04
N TRP A 39 3.50 -7.09 -9.97
CA TRP A 39 3.39 -6.50 -8.64
C TRP A 39 4.58 -6.88 -7.78
N ARG A 40 5.23 -5.86 -7.21
CA ARG A 40 6.29 -6.03 -6.22
C ARG A 40 5.85 -5.42 -4.91
N THR A 41 6.05 -6.16 -3.81
CA THR A 41 5.73 -5.69 -2.46
C THR A 41 7.02 -5.52 -1.68
N ILE A 42 7.21 -4.34 -1.11
CA ILE A 42 8.34 -4.02 -0.24
C ILE A 42 7.79 -3.78 1.17
N LYS A 43 8.37 -4.45 2.17
CA LYS A 43 8.05 -4.18 3.58
C LYS A 43 8.70 -2.85 3.98
N LEU A 44 7.90 -1.93 4.50
CA LEU A 44 8.33 -0.63 4.99
C LEU A 44 8.36 -0.65 6.53
N SER A 45 9.55 -0.50 7.09
CA SER A 45 9.76 -0.42 8.54
C SER A 45 9.72 1.02 9.01
N LYS A 46 9.23 1.26 10.23
CA LYS A 46 9.34 2.57 10.89
C LYS A 46 10.82 2.91 11.06
N ASP A 47 11.21 4.11 10.65
CA ASP A 47 12.54 4.66 10.95
C ASP A 47 12.50 5.34 12.32
N PRO A 48 13.26 4.86 13.33
CA PRO A 48 13.30 5.49 14.66
C PRO A 48 13.90 6.90 14.63
N ALA A 49 14.68 7.25 13.61
CA ALA A 49 15.25 8.58 13.45
C ALA A 49 14.34 9.54 12.63
N CYS A 50 13.15 9.10 12.21
CA CYS A 50 12.24 9.92 11.41
C CYS A 50 11.79 11.17 12.18
N THR A 51 12.05 12.36 11.63
CA THR A 51 11.66 13.63 12.26
C THR A 51 10.15 13.83 12.37
N VAL A 52 9.35 13.09 11.59
CA VAL A 52 7.88 13.20 11.58
C VAL A 52 7.22 12.24 12.57
N CYS A 53 7.64 10.97 12.59
CA CYS A 53 6.95 9.93 13.36
C CYS A 53 7.88 9.08 14.23
N GLY A 54 9.18 9.40 14.33
CA GLY A 54 10.18 8.61 15.05
C GLY A 54 10.01 8.62 16.58
N HIS A 55 9.37 9.66 17.12
CA HIS A 55 8.99 9.75 18.53
C HIS A 55 7.80 8.84 18.88
#